data_AF-A0A0J8UEU0-F1
#
_entry.id   AF-A0A0J8UEU0-F1
#
_cell.length_a   1.000
_cell.length_b   1.000
_cell.length_c   1.000
_cell.angle_alpha   90.00
_cell.angle_beta   90.00
_cell.angle_gamma   90.00
#
_symmetry.space_group_name_H-M   'P 1'
#
loop_
_entity.id
_entity.type
_entity.pdbx_description
1 polymer ?
#
loop_
_entity_poly.entity_id
_entity_poly.type
_entity_poly.pdbx_seq_one_letter_code
_entity_poly.pdbx_strand_id
1 'polypeptide(L)' 'MPFLYGGNVVKAHVGRWSDDCPEHQGVVVMSMDDTPLGFGVTARSTAEARRLDPTGITTFRQGDIGEYLREEDTLFQTT' A
#
# COMPACT_ATOMS: atom_id res chain seq x y z
N MET A 1 2.23 5.28 -8.91
CA MET A 1 2.20 4.74 -7.52
C MET A 1 3.40 3.82 -7.33
N PRO A 2 4.30 4.06 -6.35
CA PRO A 2 5.53 3.29 -6.16
C PRO A 2 5.33 2.00 -5.33
N PHE A 3 4.10 1.51 -5.17
CA PHE A 3 3.78 0.39 -4.27
C PHE A 3 4.52 -0.90 -4.65
N LEU A 4 4.55 -1.25 -5.94
CA LEU A 4 5.30 -2.40 -6.47
C LEU A 4 6.82 -2.24 -6.42
N TYR A 5 7.29 -1.11 -5.87
CA TYR A 5 8.70 -0.81 -5.64
C TYR A 5 9.00 -0.65 -4.14
N GLY A 6 8.17 -1.24 -3.26
CA GLY A 6 8.33 -1.17 -1.81
C GLY A 6 7.84 0.14 -1.16
N GLY A 7 7.21 1.03 -1.92
CA GLY A 7 6.70 2.30 -1.41
C GLY A 7 5.35 2.19 -0.69
N ASN A 8 5.11 3.07 0.28
CA ASN A 8 3.79 3.23 0.90
C ASN A 8 2.76 3.83 -0.06
N VAL A 9 1.48 3.62 0.22
CA VAL A 9 0.38 4.28 -0.50
C VAL A 9 0.13 5.64 0.16
N VAL A 10 0.16 6.70 -0.64
CA VAL A 10 -0.24 8.05 -0.21
C VAL A 10 -1.61 8.40 -0.76
N LYS A 11 -2.25 9.42 -0.20
CA LYS A 11 -3.60 9.84 -0.55
C LYS A 11 -3.81 10.07 -2.04
N ALA A 12 -2.83 10.66 -2.74
CA ALA A 12 -2.90 10.91 -4.18
C ALA A 12 -3.02 9.62 -5.04
N HIS A 13 -2.67 8.45 -4.48
CA HIS A 13 -2.76 7.17 -5.18
C HIS A 13 -4.10 6.45 -4.99
N VAL A 14 -4.95 6.92 -4.07
CA VAL A 14 -6.19 6.23 -3.71
C VAL A 14 -7.32 6.59 -4.67
N GLY A 15 -7.73 5.63 -5.51
CA GLY A 15 -8.90 5.78 -6.38
C GLY A 15 -10.21 5.30 -5.73
N ARG A 16 -10.18 4.13 -5.09
CA ARG A 16 -11.30 3.54 -4.33
C ARG A 16 -10.84 3.13 -2.94
N TRP A 17 -11.74 3.16 -1.96
CA TRP A 17 -11.45 2.83 -0.57
C TRP A 17 -12.67 2.17 0.07
N SER A 18 -12.47 1.13 0.87
CA SER A 18 -13.55 0.45 1.59
C SER A 18 -14.12 1.34 2.69
N ASP A 19 -15.45 1.34 2.84
CA ASP A 19 -16.07 2.12 3.90
C ASP A 19 -15.72 1.58 5.29
N ASP A 20 -15.74 2.49 6.28
CA ASP A 20 -15.53 2.19 7.70
C ASP A 20 -14.25 1.41 8.08
N CYS A 21 -13.19 1.46 7.26
CA CYS A 21 -11.88 0.96 7.65
C CYS A 21 -11.33 1.68 8.91
N PRO A 22 -11.02 0.92 9.98
CA PRO A 22 -10.28 1.43 11.13
C PRO A 22 -8.85 1.80 10.76
N GLU A 23 -8.18 2.54 11.64
CA GLU A 23 -6.72 2.69 11.63
C GLU A 23 -6.07 1.37 12.07
N HIS A 24 -4.90 1.06 11.51
CA HIS A 24 -4.14 -0.17 11.77
C HIS A 24 -4.86 -1.48 11.40
N GLN A 25 -5.79 -1.41 10.45
CA GLN A 25 -6.48 -2.56 9.89
C GLN A 25 -5.66 -3.17 8.74
N GLY A 26 -5.52 -4.49 8.73
CA GLY A 26 -4.95 -5.21 7.60
C GLY A 26 -5.85 -5.09 6.36
N VAL A 27 -5.25 -4.77 5.21
CA VAL A 27 -5.94 -4.54 3.94
C VAL A 27 -5.22 -5.18 2.76
N VAL A 28 -5.96 -5.42 1.70
CA VAL A 28 -5.43 -5.79 0.38
C VAL A 28 -5.37 -4.53 -0.48
N VAL A 29 -4.21 -4.28 -1.09
CA VAL A 29 -4.04 -3.19 -2.05
C VAL A 29 -4.32 -3.73 -3.45
N MET A 30 -5.20 -3.05 -4.19
CA MET A 30 -5.59 -3.45 -5.55
C MET A 30 -5.34 -2.32 -6.55
N SER A 31 -5.18 -2.69 -7.81
CA SER A 31 -5.23 -1.77 -8.94
C SER A 31 -6.68 -1.39 -9.29
N MET A 32 -6.87 -0.45 -10.22
CA MET A 32 -8.20 0.04 -10.61
C MET A 32 -9.03 -0.96 -11.42
N ASP A 33 -8.38 -1.98 -12.00
CA ASP A 33 -8.96 -3.14 -12.68
C ASP A 33 -9.13 -4.35 -11.74
N ASP A 34 -9.10 -4.12 -10.43
CA ASP A 34 -9.34 -5.13 -9.38
C ASP A 34 -8.32 -6.29 -9.34
N THR A 35 -7.10 -6.04 -9.82
CA THR A 35 -5.97 -6.97 -9.64
C THR A 35 -5.32 -6.77 -8.26
N PRO A 36 -5.17 -7.82 -7.43
CA PRO A 36 -4.46 -7.73 -6.16
C PRO A 36 -2.97 -7.43 -6.38
N LEU A 37 -2.46 -6.39 -5.71
CA LEU A 37 -1.06 -5.96 -5.80
C LEU A 37 -0.24 -6.35 -4.57
N GLY A 38 -0.89 -6.55 -3.42
CA GLY A 38 -0.20 -6.92 -2.18
C GLY A 38 -1.01 -6.61 -0.93
N PHE A 39 -0.32 -6.60 0.20
CA PHE A 39 -0.88 -6.39 1.53
C PHE A 39 -0.38 -5.09 2.15
N GLY A 40 -1.24 -4.49 2.96
CA GLY A 40 -0.90 -3.30 3.73
C GLY A 40 -1.65 -3.21 5.04
N VAL A 41 -1.32 -2.19 5.80
CA VAL A 41 -2.01 -1.81 7.04
C VAL A 41 -2.44 -0.35 6.91
N THR A 42 -3.71 -0.05 7.19
CA THR A 42 -4.19 1.34 7.13
C THR A 42 -3.42 2.21 8.11
N ALA A 43 -2.91 3.34 7.61
CA ALA A 43 -2.22 4.32 8.44
C ALA A 43 -3.18 5.23 9.18
N ARG A 44 -4.44 5.34 8.73
CA ARG A 44 -5.50 6.17 9.31
C ARG A 44 -6.85 5.51 9.11
N SER A 45 -7.85 5.93 9.88
CA SER A 45 -9.25 5.55 9.64
C SER A 45 -9.77 6.16 8.34
N THR A 46 -10.88 5.63 7.81
CA THR A 46 -11.53 6.18 6.60
C THR A 46 -11.87 7.67 6.73
N ALA A 47 -12.33 8.11 7.91
CA ALA A 47 -12.69 9.51 8.14
C ALA A 47 -11.46 10.43 8.04
N GLU A 48 -10.34 10.03 8.64
CA GLU A 48 -9.10 10.80 8.63
C GLU A 48 -8.40 10.74 7.27
N ALA A 49 -8.39 9.57 6.62
CA ALA A 49 -7.81 9.40 5.29
C ALA A 49 -8.51 10.23 4.20
N ARG A 50 -9.77 10.66 4.42
CA ARG A 50 -10.47 11.59 3.52
C ARG A 50 -9.96 13.04 3.63
N ARG A 51 -9.35 13.42 4.76
CA ARG A 51 -8.88 14.78 5.05
C ARG A 51 -7.38 14.96 4.86
N LEU A 52 -6.64 13.88 4.63
CA LEU A 52 -5.19 13.93 4.41
C LEU A 52 -4.81 14.76 3.18
N ASP A 53 -3.67 15.43 3.29
CA ASP A 53 -2.96 16.00 2.15
C ASP A 53 -2.59 14.92 1.13
N PRO A 54 -2.42 15.27 -0.17
CA PRO A 54 -2.12 14.30 -1.22
C PRO A 54 -0.88 13.43 -0.96
N THR A 55 0.10 13.94 -0.21
CA THR A 55 1.34 13.24 0.16
C THR A 55 1.24 12.44 1.46
N GLY A 56 0.14 12.58 2.21
CA GLY A 56 -0.11 11.86 3.45
C GLY A 56 -0.23 10.35 3.19
N ILE A 57 0.46 9.55 4.00
CA ILE A 57 0.42 8.08 3.93
C ILE A 57 -0.96 7.60 4.37
N THR A 58 -1.61 6.81 3.53
CA THR A 58 -2.91 6.17 3.81
C THR A 58 -2.76 4.69 4.16
N THR A 59 -1.76 4.01 3.60
CA THR A 59 -1.50 2.59 3.84
C THR A 59 0.00 2.32 3.93
N PHE A 60 0.42 1.68 5.01
CA PHE A 60 1.76 1.13 5.17
C PHE A 60 1.88 -0.18 4.38
N ARG A 61 2.86 -0.26 3.47
CA ARG A 61 3.13 -1.50 2.70
C ARG A 61 3.63 -2.59 3.66
N GLN A 62 3.11 -3.80 3.51
CA GLN A 62 3.58 -4.98 4.23
C GLN A 62 4.23 -6.01 3.28
N GLY A 63 3.74 -6.10 2.04
CA GLY A 63 4.35 -6.87 0.97
C GLY A 63 3.66 -6.60 -0.36
N ASP A 64 4.38 -6.74 -1.47
CA ASP A 64 3.87 -6.52 -2.81
C ASP A 64 4.39 -7.54 -3.82
N ILE A 65 3.60 -7.79 -4.86
CA ILE A 65 3.94 -8.78 -5.90
C ILE A 65 5.18 -8.40 -6.73
N GLY A 66 5.66 -7.15 -6.65
CA GLY A 66 6.89 -6.73 -7.31
C GLY A 66 8.13 -7.39 -6.70
N GLU A 67 8.05 -7.94 -5.49
CA GLU A 67 9.12 -8.73 -4.86
C GLU A 67 9.52 -9.95 -5.73
N TYR A 68 8.54 -10.60 -6.38
CA TYR A 68 8.79 -11.75 -7.26
C TYR A 68 9.59 -11.43 -8.51
N LEU A 69 9.62 -10.16 -8.92
CA LEU A 69 10.33 -9.71 -10.13
C LEU A 69 11.69 -9.09 -9.83
N ARG A 70 11.92 -8.69 -8.57
CA ARG A 70 13.08 -7.89 -8.19
C ARG A 70 14.13 -8.67 -7.41
N GLU A 71 13.85 -9.93 -7.07
CA GLU A 71 14.70 -10.78 -6.22
C GLU A 71 15.24 -9.99 -5.00
N GLU A 72 14.39 -9.22 -4.31
CA GLU A 72 14.83 -8.35 -3.21
C GLU A 72 15.56 -9.13 -2.10
N ASP A 73 15.24 -10.41 -1.95
CA ASP A 73 15.86 -11.33 -0.98
C ASP A 73 17.31 -11.73 -1.32
N THR A 74 17.72 -11.71 -2.59
CA THR A 74 19.08 -12.10 -3.02
C THR A 74 20.01 -10.90 -3.20
N LEU A 75 19.45 -9.68 -3.27
CA LEU A 75 20.18 -8.47 -3.63
C LEU A 75 21.29 -8.07 -2.63
N PHE A 76 21.23 -8.54 -1.38
CA PHE A 76 22.24 -8.27 -0.34
C PHE A 76 22.90 -9.51 0.25
N GLN A 77 22.74 -10.68 -0.37
CA GLN A 77 23.44 -11.89 0.06
C GLN A 77 24.90 -11.85 -0.44
N THR A 78 25.79 -11.25 0.35
CA THR A 78 27.24 -11.42 0.15
C THR A 78 27.60 -12.86 0.53
N THR A 79 28.02 -13.65 -0.46
CA THR A 79 28.69 -14.94 -0.21
C THR A 79 30.12 -14.70 0.27
#